data_AF-A0A936CAA9-F1
#
_entry.id   AF-A0A936CAA9-F1
#
_cell.length_a   1.000
_cell.length_b   1.000
_cell.length_c   1.000
_cell.angle_alpha   90.00
_cell.angle_beta   90.00
_cell.angle_gamma   90.00
#
_symmetry.space_group_name_H-M   'P 1'
#
loop_
_entity.id
_entity.type
_entity.pdbx_description
1 polymer ?
#
loop_
_entity_poly.entity_id
_entity_poly.type
_entity_poly.pdbx_seq_one_letter_code
_entity_poly.pdbx_strand_id
1 'polypeptide(L)'
;MGRTTGWVSYTLSRAEQRFGSRAVASSSTSAPGINGGKWYASPYDKTHDLSVVAMRPLSRKWNAGATFTFATGLPATYPESRYVVDGLILAEYGPRNAARLPAYHRLDLAFTRKTKRGELQLGVFNAYNRFNAQSISFRQSEKNPLTSEAVQLSVFGVVPSISYTRHFWPGARHAPEPSRAPDGASPPVARPHRVRARRRC
;
A
#
# COMPACT_ATOMS: atom_id res chain seq x y z
N MET A 1 5.44 34.64 -10.47
CA MET A 1 4.86 33.39 -11.02
C MET A 1 5.01 32.27 -9.99
N GLY A 2 4.00 31.39 -9.89
CA GLY A 2 3.76 30.52 -8.74
C GLY A 2 4.83 29.44 -8.51
N ARG A 3 5.33 29.35 -7.26
CA ARG A 3 6.36 28.38 -6.84
C ARG A 3 5.77 27.01 -6.44
N THR A 4 4.72 26.55 -7.11
CA THR A 4 4.15 25.23 -6.82
C THR A 4 4.98 24.17 -7.55
N THR A 5 5.50 23.21 -6.81
CA THR A 5 6.23 22.05 -7.35
C THR A 5 5.45 20.78 -7.04
N GLY A 6 5.70 19.69 -7.76
CA GLY A 6 4.94 18.47 -7.57
C GLY A 6 5.13 17.48 -8.70
N TRP A 7 4.43 16.36 -8.61
CA TRP A 7 4.38 15.34 -9.65
C TRP A 7 2.99 14.71 -9.71
N VAL A 8 2.68 14.14 -10.88
CA VAL A 8 1.47 13.37 -11.13
C VAL A 8 1.89 12.03 -11.69
N SER A 9 1.38 10.95 -11.11
CA SER A 9 1.50 9.62 -11.67
C SER A 9 0.11 9.06 -11.95
N TYR A 10 0.01 8.33 -13.05
CA TYR A 10 -1.18 7.61 -13.42
C TYR A 10 -0.79 6.26 -13.99
N THR A 11 -1.45 5.21 -13.53
CA THR A 11 -1.29 3.87 -14.05
C THR A 11 -2.64 3.35 -14.50
N LEU A 12 -2.66 2.90 -15.75
CA LEU A 12 -3.76 2.15 -16.35
C LEU A 12 -3.28 0.72 -16.53
N SER A 13 -3.82 -0.22 -15.75
CA SER A 13 -3.43 -1.63 -15.83
C SER A 13 -4.62 -2.54 -15.58
N ARG A 14 -4.55 -3.79 -16.06
CA ARG A 14 -5.58 -4.79 -15.78
C ARG A 14 -4.90 -6.08 -15.35
N ALA A 15 -5.26 -6.57 -14.17
CA ALA A 15 -4.76 -7.80 -13.59
C ALA A 15 -5.88 -8.85 -13.57
N GLU A 16 -5.62 -9.98 -14.21
CA GLU A 16 -6.54 -11.11 -14.26
C GLU A 16 -5.82 -12.37 -13.78
N GLN A 17 -6.61 -13.31 -13.25
CA GLN A 17 -6.11 -14.61 -12.87
C GLN A 17 -7.08 -15.70 -13.34
N ARG A 18 -6.54 -16.90 -13.54
CA ARG A 18 -7.29 -18.07 -13.97
C ARG A 18 -6.78 -19.29 -13.22
N PHE A 19 -7.71 -20.08 -12.71
CA PHE A 19 -7.41 -21.39 -12.14
C PHE A 19 -8.08 -22.42 -13.05
N GLY A 20 -7.27 -23.17 -13.79
CA GLY A 20 -7.76 -24.24 -14.67
C GLY A 20 -8.35 -25.41 -13.88
N SER A 21 -9.05 -26.29 -14.59
CA SER A 21 -9.46 -27.58 -14.03
C SER A 21 -8.24 -28.42 -13.67
N ARG A 22 -8.29 -29.11 -12.53
CA ARG A 22 -7.18 -29.95 -12.05
C ARG A 22 -7.66 -31.38 -11.90
N ALA A 23 -6.84 -32.32 -12.38
CA ALA A 23 -7.05 -33.74 -12.14
C ALA A 23 -6.96 -34.00 -10.62
N VAL A 24 -8.00 -34.61 -10.07
CA VAL A 24 -8.02 -35.01 -8.66
C VAL A 24 -7.52 -36.45 -8.63
N ALA A 25 -6.43 -36.71 -7.91
CA ALA A 25 -5.71 -37.99 -7.93
C ALA A 25 -6.58 -39.22 -7.56
N SER A 26 -7.74 -38.99 -6.95
CA SER A 26 -8.68 -40.03 -6.52
C SER A 26 -9.91 -40.18 -7.42
N SER A 27 -10.06 -39.42 -8.51
CA SER A 27 -11.25 -39.50 -9.39
C SER A 27 -10.90 -39.48 -10.88
N SER A 28 -11.67 -40.21 -11.68
CA SER A 28 -11.62 -40.17 -13.16
C SER A 28 -12.17 -38.86 -13.76
N THR A 29 -12.72 -37.97 -12.92
CA THR A 29 -13.26 -36.67 -13.32
C THR A 29 -12.32 -35.54 -12.89
N SER A 30 -12.14 -34.54 -13.77
CA SER A 30 -11.43 -33.30 -13.45
C SER A 30 -12.31 -32.38 -12.61
N ALA A 31 -11.78 -31.83 -11.51
CA ALA A 31 -12.51 -30.81 -10.77
C ALA A 31 -12.54 -29.50 -11.58
N PRO A 32 -13.71 -28.85 -11.73
CA PRO A 32 -13.80 -27.56 -12.39
C PRO A 32 -12.98 -26.52 -11.64
N GLY A 33 -12.22 -25.71 -12.38
CA GLY A 33 -11.45 -24.61 -11.81
C GLY A 33 -12.35 -23.48 -11.28
N ILE A 34 -11.79 -22.54 -10.53
CA ILE A 34 -12.54 -21.37 -10.02
C ILE A 34 -13.18 -20.63 -11.21
N ASN A 35 -14.42 -20.17 -11.01
CA ASN A 35 -15.21 -19.49 -12.04
C ASN A 35 -15.39 -20.34 -13.32
N GLY A 36 -15.52 -21.66 -13.18
CA GLY A 36 -15.62 -22.60 -14.30
C GLY A 36 -14.35 -22.65 -15.17
N GLY A 37 -13.20 -22.29 -14.61
CA GLY A 37 -11.93 -22.23 -15.33
C GLY A 37 -11.79 -21.03 -16.27
N LYS A 38 -12.67 -20.04 -16.20
CA LYS A 38 -12.59 -18.78 -16.96
C LYS A 38 -11.68 -17.76 -16.26
N TRP A 39 -11.14 -16.82 -17.02
CA TRP A 39 -10.42 -15.67 -16.46
C TRP A 39 -11.37 -14.81 -15.61
N TYR A 40 -10.84 -14.24 -14.54
CA TYR A 40 -11.55 -13.29 -13.69
C TYR A 40 -10.59 -12.26 -13.11
N ALA A 41 -11.12 -11.11 -12.70
CA ALA A 41 -10.31 -10.01 -12.17
C ALA A 41 -9.55 -10.45 -10.91
N SER A 42 -8.27 -10.13 -10.85
CA SER A 42 -7.46 -10.37 -9.65
C SER A 42 -7.98 -9.51 -8.49
N PRO A 43 -7.99 -10.00 -7.24
CA PRO A 43 -8.32 -9.19 -6.05
C PRO A 43 -7.46 -7.94 -5.91
N TYR A 44 -6.29 -7.89 -6.57
CA TYR A 44 -5.36 -6.77 -6.56
C TYR A 44 -5.50 -5.85 -7.79
N ASP A 45 -6.45 -6.12 -8.67
CA ASP A 45 -6.67 -5.31 -9.87
C ASP A 45 -7.16 -3.90 -9.52
N LYS A 46 -6.40 -2.90 -9.95
CA LYS A 46 -6.76 -1.48 -9.88
C LYS A 46 -6.65 -0.88 -11.27
N THR A 47 -7.79 -0.81 -11.97
CA THR A 47 -7.80 -0.37 -13.37
C THR A 47 -7.20 1.02 -13.57
N HIS A 48 -7.58 1.94 -12.69
CA HIS A 48 -7.03 3.28 -12.63
C HIS A 48 -6.40 3.48 -11.26
N ASP A 49 -5.14 3.92 -11.24
CA ASP A 49 -4.43 4.37 -10.04
C ASP A 49 -3.79 5.73 -10.35
N LEU A 50 -4.17 6.76 -9.60
CA LEU A 50 -3.74 8.14 -9.75
C LEU A 50 -3.16 8.63 -8.43
N SER A 51 -1.96 9.20 -8.50
CA SER A 51 -1.37 9.94 -7.38
C SER A 51 -0.90 11.31 -7.83
N VAL A 52 -1.32 12.34 -7.11
CA VAL A 52 -0.95 13.73 -7.34
C VAL A 52 -0.33 14.26 -6.07
N VAL A 53 0.89 14.78 -6.17
CA VAL A 53 1.58 15.44 -5.06
C VAL A 53 1.89 16.87 -5.46
N ALA A 54 1.51 17.81 -4.61
CA ALA A 54 1.78 19.22 -4.78
C ALA A 54 2.41 19.81 -3.52
N MET A 55 3.39 20.68 -3.70
CA MET A 55 4.08 21.40 -2.65
C MET A 55 4.13 22.87 -3.02
N ARG A 56 3.84 23.75 -2.06
CA ARG A 56 3.83 25.19 -2.29
C ARG A 56 4.38 25.95 -1.09
N PRO A 57 5.41 26.78 -1.25
CA PRO A 57 5.81 27.72 -0.22
C PRO A 57 4.75 28.83 -0.13
N LEU A 58 3.99 28.86 0.97
CA LEU A 58 2.97 29.88 1.24
C LEU A 58 3.60 31.18 1.74
N SER A 59 4.73 31.10 2.47
CA SER A 59 5.51 32.24 2.92
C SER A 59 6.97 31.85 3.17
N ARG A 60 7.82 32.78 3.64
CA ARG A 60 9.21 32.48 4.04
C ARG A 60 9.30 31.43 5.17
N LYS A 61 8.25 31.27 5.97
CA LYS A 61 8.20 30.34 7.10
C LYS A 61 7.28 29.16 6.86
N TRP A 62 6.28 29.28 5.99
CA TRP A 62 5.25 28.27 5.78
C TRP A 62 5.39 27.59 4.43
N ASN A 63 5.40 26.26 4.45
CA ASN A 63 5.25 25.40 3.29
C ASN A 63 3.98 24.57 3.45
N ALA A 64 3.23 24.40 2.37
CA ALA A 64 2.09 23.51 2.30
C ALA A 64 2.41 22.35 1.35
N GLY A 65 1.88 21.18 1.67
CA GLY A 65 1.89 19.98 0.85
C GLY A 65 0.48 19.42 0.75
N ALA A 66 0.15 18.85 -0.41
CA ALA A 66 -1.09 18.14 -0.64
C ALA A 66 -0.78 16.86 -1.42
N THR A 67 -1.36 15.75 -1.00
CA THR A 67 -1.31 14.47 -1.71
C THR A 67 -2.72 14.00 -1.97
N PHE A 68 -3.07 13.81 -3.23
CA PHE A 68 -4.33 13.22 -3.63
C PHE A 68 -4.06 11.85 -4.25
N THR A 69 -4.73 10.82 -3.74
CA THR A 69 -4.70 9.48 -4.30
C THR A 69 -6.10 9.08 -4.71
N PHE A 70 -6.22 8.49 -5.89
CA PHE A 70 -7.45 7.88 -6.39
C PHE A 70 -7.12 6.50 -6.94
N ALA A 71 -7.97 5.52 -6.66
CA ALA A 71 -7.88 4.21 -7.27
C ALA A 71 -9.26 3.64 -7.56
N THR A 72 -9.36 2.85 -8.62
CA THR A 72 -10.54 2.00 -8.85
C THR A 72 -10.70 1.02 -7.68
N GLY A 73 -11.93 0.76 -7.27
CA GLY A 73 -12.20 -0.18 -6.19
C GLY A 73 -11.73 -1.60 -6.53
N LEU A 74 -11.31 -2.32 -5.50
CA LEU A 74 -10.85 -3.70 -5.64
C LEU A 74 -12.01 -4.59 -6.09
N PRO A 75 -11.77 -5.58 -6.97
CA PRO A 75 -12.78 -6.54 -7.35
C PRO A 75 -13.29 -7.35 -6.16
N ALA A 76 -14.60 -7.60 -6.17
CA ALA A 76 -15.30 -8.33 -5.13
C ALA A 76 -16.39 -9.24 -5.74
N THR A 77 -16.77 -10.27 -5.01
CA THR A 77 -17.88 -11.16 -5.41
C THR A 77 -19.02 -10.92 -4.45
N TYR A 78 -20.16 -10.46 -4.98
CA TYR A 78 -21.36 -10.21 -4.20
C TYR A 78 -22.39 -11.31 -4.45
N PRO A 79 -23.26 -11.63 -3.49
CA PRO A 79 -24.40 -12.49 -3.75
C PRO A 79 -25.35 -11.78 -4.72
N GLU A 80 -25.79 -12.47 -5.77
CA GLU A 80 -26.74 -11.93 -6.75
C GLU A 80 -28.18 -12.19 -6.32
N SER A 81 -28.42 -13.32 -5.65
CA SER A 81 -29.73 -13.73 -5.19
C SER A 81 -29.63 -14.56 -3.91
N ARG A 82 -30.79 -14.79 -3.30
CA ARG A 82 -30.94 -15.63 -2.12
C ARG A 82 -32.20 -16.46 -2.23
N TYR A 83 -32.16 -17.66 -1.68
CA TYR A 83 -33.29 -18.59 -1.67
C TYR A 83 -33.44 -19.21 -0.29
N VAL A 84 -34.67 -19.59 0.04
CA VAL A 84 -34.96 -20.33 1.27
C VAL A 84 -35.23 -21.78 0.89
N VAL A 85 -34.41 -22.69 1.39
CA VAL A 85 -34.57 -24.14 1.20
C VAL A 85 -34.56 -24.78 2.58
N ASP A 86 -35.63 -25.50 2.92
CA ASP A 86 -35.81 -26.14 4.24
C ASP A 86 -35.60 -25.18 5.44
N GLY A 87 -36.00 -23.92 5.28
CA GLY A 87 -35.82 -22.88 6.30
C GLY A 87 -34.42 -22.28 6.37
N LEU A 88 -33.46 -22.77 5.59
CA LEU A 88 -32.11 -22.23 5.46
C LEU A 88 -32.06 -21.17 4.35
N ILE A 89 -31.46 -20.02 4.65
CA ILE A 89 -31.21 -18.97 3.65
C ILE A 89 -29.88 -19.28 2.97
N LEU A 90 -29.94 -19.61 1.69
CA LEU A 90 -28.80 -19.86 0.82
C LEU A 90 -28.59 -18.64 -0.08
N ALA A 91 -27.34 -18.14 -0.13
CA ALA A 91 -26.95 -17.09 -1.05
C ALA A 91 -26.36 -17.71 -2.32
N GLU A 92 -26.82 -17.25 -3.48
CA GLU A 92 -26.21 -17.58 -4.77
C GLU A 92 -25.29 -16.44 -5.20
N TYR A 93 -24.07 -16.81 -5.54
CA TYR A 93 -23.02 -15.88 -5.95
C TYR A 93 -22.84 -15.96 -7.46
N GLY A 94 -22.71 -14.78 -8.06
CA GLY A 94 -22.34 -14.64 -9.46
C GLY A 94 -20.89 -15.01 -9.76
N PRO A 95 -20.41 -14.68 -10.96
CA PRO A 95 -19.03 -14.91 -11.36
C PRO A 95 -18.03 -14.27 -10.38
N ARG A 96 -16.90 -14.95 -10.17
CA ARG A 96 -15.87 -14.50 -9.23
C ARG A 96 -15.37 -13.10 -9.60
N ASN A 97 -15.34 -12.19 -8.63
CA ASN A 97 -14.79 -10.84 -8.75
C ASN A 97 -15.42 -10.00 -9.89
N ALA A 98 -16.70 -10.25 -10.19
CA ALA A 98 -17.44 -9.50 -11.21
C ALA A 98 -17.87 -8.10 -10.75
N ALA A 99 -18.02 -7.88 -9.44
CA ALA A 99 -18.33 -6.58 -8.86
C ALA A 99 -17.04 -5.88 -8.36
N ARG A 100 -17.17 -4.63 -7.91
CA ARG A 100 -16.08 -3.88 -7.29
C ARG A 100 -16.54 -3.16 -6.04
N LEU A 101 -15.60 -2.93 -5.13
CA LEU A 101 -15.79 -1.95 -4.06
C LEU A 101 -15.99 -0.54 -4.64
N PRO A 102 -16.58 0.40 -3.89
CA PRO A 102 -16.56 1.81 -4.26
C PRO A 102 -15.14 2.29 -4.55
N ALA A 103 -14.98 3.17 -5.54
CA ALA A 103 -13.67 3.75 -5.88
C ALA A 103 -13.01 4.36 -4.63
N TYR A 104 -11.71 4.17 -4.46
CA TYR A 104 -10.94 4.76 -3.36
C TYR A 104 -10.50 6.15 -3.76
N HIS A 105 -10.63 7.12 -2.84
CA HIS A 105 -9.93 8.39 -2.98
C HIS A 105 -9.66 9.02 -1.63
N ARG A 106 -8.53 9.73 -1.54
CA ARG A 106 -8.07 10.41 -0.33
C ARG A 106 -7.30 11.69 -0.66
N LEU A 107 -7.56 12.76 0.08
CA LEU A 107 -6.73 13.97 0.09
C LEU A 107 -6.05 14.09 1.44
N ASP A 108 -4.74 14.17 1.45
CA ASP A 108 -3.93 14.43 2.64
C ASP A 108 -3.31 15.82 2.52
N LEU A 109 -3.36 16.59 3.59
CA LEU A 109 -2.81 17.94 3.66
C LEU A 109 -1.73 18.01 4.73
N ALA A 110 -0.65 18.73 4.44
CA ALA A 110 0.45 18.95 5.36
C ALA A 110 0.88 20.43 5.33
N PHE A 111 1.21 20.97 6.49
CA PHE A 111 1.73 22.32 6.65
C PHE A 111 2.97 22.28 7.53
N THR A 112 4.08 22.81 7.04
CA THR A 112 5.33 22.91 7.79
C THR A 112 5.65 24.38 8.04
N ARG A 113 5.83 24.75 9.30
CA ARG A 113 6.27 26.07 9.73
C ARG A 113 7.69 26.02 10.26
N LYS A 114 8.60 26.72 9.60
CA LYS A 114 9.96 26.97 10.08
C LYS A 114 9.93 27.99 11.23
N THR A 115 10.60 27.65 12.32
CA THR A 115 10.80 28.52 13.48
C THR A 115 12.29 28.79 13.68
N LYS A 116 12.66 29.67 14.62
CA LYS A 116 14.07 29.94 14.91
C LYS A 116 14.81 28.75 15.52
N ARG A 117 14.09 27.82 16.17
CA ARG A 117 14.66 26.73 16.98
C ARG A 117 14.22 25.33 16.52
N GLY A 118 13.59 25.23 15.35
CA GLY A 118 12.93 23.99 14.94
C GLY A 118 11.89 24.18 13.83
N GLU A 119 11.12 23.13 13.61
CA GLU A 119 10.02 23.10 12.63
C GLU A 119 8.76 22.50 13.26
N LEU A 120 7.62 23.13 13.03
CA LEU A 120 6.30 22.63 13.40
C LEU A 120 5.65 22.02 12.16
N GLN A 121 5.23 20.76 12.24
CA GLN A 121 4.47 20.07 11.21
C GLN A 121 3.04 19.86 11.68
N LEU A 122 2.08 20.28 10.85
CA LEU A 122 0.66 20.03 11.01
C LEU A 122 0.20 19.17 9.84
N GLY A 123 -0.63 18.18 10.09
CA GLY A 123 -1.17 17.31 9.05
C GLY A 123 -2.64 17.02 9.25
N VAL A 124 -3.32 16.75 8.14
CA VAL A 124 -4.69 16.21 8.13
C VAL A 124 -4.70 15.08 7.11
N PHE A 125 -4.78 13.85 7.60
CA PHE A 125 -5.01 12.68 6.77
C PHE A 125 -6.50 12.57 6.44
N ASN A 126 -6.82 12.26 5.18
CA ASN A 126 -8.20 12.13 4.70
C ASN A 126 -9.06 13.38 5.00
N ALA A 127 -8.64 14.52 4.44
CA ALA A 127 -9.15 15.86 4.76
C ALA A 127 -10.67 16.05 4.57
N TYR A 128 -11.32 15.30 3.66
CA TYR A 128 -12.78 15.34 3.47
C TYR A 128 -13.51 14.18 4.16
N ASN A 129 -12.86 13.51 5.12
CA ASN A 129 -13.45 12.49 6.00
C ASN A 129 -14.21 11.38 5.25
N ARG A 130 -13.65 10.88 4.14
CA ARG A 130 -14.31 9.81 3.39
C ARG A 130 -13.98 8.45 3.96
N PHE A 131 -15.02 7.72 4.35
CA PHE A 131 -14.92 6.32 4.74
C PHE A 131 -14.74 5.44 3.50
N ASN A 132 -13.49 5.27 3.08
CA ASN A 132 -13.12 4.38 1.99
C ASN A 132 -13.37 2.92 2.40
N ALA A 133 -14.04 2.14 1.54
CA ALA A 133 -14.29 0.73 1.78
C ALA A 133 -12.99 -0.08 1.67
N GLN A 134 -12.60 -0.75 2.75
CA GLN A 134 -11.54 -1.75 2.73
C GLN A 134 -12.09 -3.12 2.33
N SER A 135 -13.29 -3.44 2.81
CA SER A 135 -14.05 -4.63 2.44
C SER A 135 -15.55 -4.37 2.61
N ILE A 136 -16.36 -5.16 1.89
CA ILE A 136 -17.80 -5.25 2.10
C ILE A 136 -18.10 -6.72 2.35
N SER A 137 -18.72 -7.03 3.48
CA SER A 137 -19.20 -8.36 3.83
C SER A 137 -20.73 -8.38 3.87
N PHE A 138 -21.32 -9.51 3.49
CA PHE A 138 -22.75 -9.71 3.56
C PHE A 138 -23.04 -10.64 4.73
N ARG A 139 -23.92 -10.21 5.62
CA ARG A 139 -24.37 -11.00 6.78
C ARG A 139 -25.88 -10.92 6.92
N GLN A 140 -26.48 -11.87 7.62
CA GLN A 140 -27.87 -11.74 8.05
C GLN A 140 -27.97 -10.70 9.16
N SER A 141 -29.07 -9.94 9.16
CA SER A 141 -29.34 -8.98 10.24
C SER A 141 -29.63 -9.73 11.53
N GLU A 142 -29.08 -9.23 12.63
CA GLU A 142 -29.34 -9.75 13.98
C GLU A 142 -30.80 -9.53 14.40
N LYS A 143 -31.47 -8.49 13.86
CA LYS A 143 -32.86 -8.15 14.20
C LYS A 143 -33.88 -8.93 13.39
N ASN A 144 -33.55 -9.23 12.14
CA ASN A 144 -34.42 -10.00 11.26
C ASN A 144 -33.55 -10.91 10.37
N PRO A 145 -33.47 -12.21 10.67
CA PRO A 145 -32.68 -13.17 9.88
C PRO A 145 -33.07 -13.21 8.40
N LEU A 146 -34.30 -12.80 8.05
CA LEU A 146 -34.79 -12.70 6.68
C LEU A 146 -34.26 -11.46 5.94
N THR A 147 -33.44 -10.61 6.57
CA THR A 147 -32.82 -9.44 5.96
C THR A 147 -31.31 -9.63 5.88
N SER A 148 -30.74 -9.34 4.71
CA SER A 148 -29.30 -9.39 4.48
C SER A 148 -28.77 -7.96 4.53
N GLU A 149 -27.73 -7.75 5.32
CA GLU A 149 -27.05 -6.47 5.45
C GLU A 149 -25.69 -6.53 4.76
N ALA A 150 -25.36 -5.48 4.02
CA ALA A 150 -24.01 -5.24 3.50
C ALA A 150 -23.26 -4.36 4.51
N VAL A 151 -22.22 -4.92 5.13
CA VAL A 151 -21.40 -4.22 6.11
C VAL A 151 -20.11 -3.78 5.44
N GLN A 152 -19.92 -2.47 5.37
CA GLN A 152 -18.69 -1.87 4.89
C GLN A 152 -17.71 -1.69 6.06
N LEU A 153 -16.50 -2.24 5.92
CA LEU A 153 -15.39 -1.94 6.81
C LEU A 153 -14.58 -0.77 6.24
N SER A 154 -14.29 0.23 7.07
CA SER A 154 -13.39 1.35 6.75
C SER A 154 -12.42 1.56 7.91
N VAL A 155 -11.15 1.83 7.61
CA VAL A 155 -10.10 1.91 8.64
C VAL A 155 -10.09 3.27 9.33
N PHE A 156 -9.97 4.37 8.56
CA PHE A 156 -9.81 5.71 9.12
C PHE A 156 -10.62 6.75 8.36
N GLY A 157 -11.34 7.58 9.12
CA GLY A 157 -11.87 8.87 8.67
C GLY A 157 -10.77 9.94 8.65
N VAL A 158 -11.14 11.16 9.00
CA VAL A 158 -10.18 12.26 9.17
C VAL A 158 -9.28 12.01 10.38
N VAL A 159 -7.97 12.17 10.21
CA VAL A 159 -7.00 12.05 11.31
C VAL A 159 -6.09 13.28 11.33
N PRO A 160 -6.23 14.18 12.32
CA PRO A 160 -5.33 15.30 12.49
C PRO A 160 -4.00 14.85 13.11
N SER A 161 -2.91 15.54 12.77
CA SER A 161 -1.60 15.31 13.35
C SER A 161 -0.85 16.61 13.61
N ILE A 162 -0.04 16.60 14.66
CA ILE A 162 0.85 17.69 15.05
C ILE A 162 2.18 17.11 15.51
N SER A 163 3.28 17.70 15.04
CA SER A 163 4.64 17.33 15.44
C SER A 163 5.51 18.56 15.50
N TYR A 164 6.45 18.59 16.45
CA TYR A 164 7.43 19.66 16.55
C TYR A 164 8.83 19.09 16.65
N THR A 165 9.67 19.40 15.67
CA THR A 165 11.07 19.02 15.65
C THR A 165 11.92 20.16 16.15
N ARG A 166 12.72 19.94 17.20
CA ARG A 166 13.66 20.94 17.73
C ARG A 166 15.08 20.67 17.22
N HIS A 167 15.74 21.68 16.70
CA HIS A 167 17.16 21.59 16.31
C HIS A 167 18.04 22.05 17.47
N PHE A 168 18.92 21.18 17.95
CA PHE A 168 19.79 21.44 19.10
C PHE A 168 21.17 21.99 18.72
N TRP A 169 21.61 21.81 17.46
CA TRP A 169 22.93 22.25 16.99
C TRP A 169 22.85 23.10 15.72
N PRO A 170 23.35 24.34 15.72
CA PRO A 170 23.48 25.14 14.51
C PRO A 170 24.81 24.80 13.83
N GLY A 171 24.87 23.82 12.92
CA GLY A 171 26.09 23.67 12.10
C GLY A 171 26.39 22.35 11.41
N ALA A 172 25.71 21.24 11.68
CA ALA A 172 25.98 20.00 10.97
C ALA A 172 25.26 20.00 9.61
N ARG A 173 25.76 20.80 8.65
CA ARG A 173 25.62 20.42 7.24
C ARG A 173 26.24 19.02 7.15
N HIS A 174 25.50 18.07 6.56
CA HIS A 174 26.00 16.74 6.25
C HIS A 174 27.46 16.85 5.83
N ALA A 175 28.38 16.37 6.69
CA ALA A 175 29.71 16.08 6.22
C ALA A 175 29.52 15.10 5.07
N PRO A 176 30.09 15.34 3.87
CA PRO A 176 30.11 14.32 2.85
C PRO A 176 30.73 13.08 3.48
N GLU A 177 30.00 11.97 3.40
CA GLU A 177 30.47 10.67 3.82
C GLU A 177 31.85 10.45 3.18
N PRO A 178 32.91 10.14 3.95
CA PRO A 178 34.21 9.93 3.36
C PRO A 178 34.06 8.79 2.35
N SER A 179 34.32 9.09 1.08
CA SER A 179 34.29 8.12 0.01
C SER A 179 35.16 6.94 0.43
N ARG A 180 34.51 5.79 0.65
CA ARG A 180 35.19 4.54 0.94
C ARG A 180 36.16 4.27 -0.22
N ALA A 181 37.46 4.34 0.05
CA ALA A 181 38.48 3.95 -0.90
C ALA A 181 38.18 2.50 -1.34
N PRO A 182 38.40 2.14 -2.61
CA PRO A 182 38.21 0.76 -3.04
C PRO A 182 39.20 -0.14 -2.28
N ASP A 183 38.64 -1.01 -1.43
CA ASP A 183 39.34 -2.12 -0.79
C ASP A 183 39.84 -3.08 -1.89
N GLY A 184 41.04 -2.80 -2.41
CA GLY A 184 41.63 -3.53 -3.53
C GLY A 184 43.15 -3.60 -3.51
N ALA A 185 43.77 -3.37 -2.35
CA ALA A 185 45.20 -3.60 -2.15
C ALA A 185 45.39 -4.80 -1.21
N SER A 186 45.64 -5.97 -1.80
CA SER A 186 46.11 -7.15 -1.07
C SER A 186 47.41 -6.82 -0.33
N PRO A 187 47.55 -7.15 0.97
CA PRO A 187 48.81 -6.96 1.67
C PRO A 187 49.89 -7.90 1.09
N PRO A 188 51.16 -7.47 1.02
CA PRO A 188 52.24 -8.31 0.49
C PRO A 188 52.47 -9.53 1.39
N VAL A 189 52.49 -10.71 0.77
CA VAL A 189 52.80 -11.99 1.41
C VAL A 189 54.23 -11.95 1.96
N ALA A 190 54.35 -11.96 3.30
CA ALA A 190 55.64 -12.08 3.98
C ALA A 190 56.24 -13.46 3.70
N ARG A 191 57.43 -13.50 3.08
CA ARG A 191 58.22 -14.73 2.92
C ARG A 191 58.87 -15.11 4.26
N PRO A 192 58.80 -16.37 4.72
CA PRO A 192 59.48 -16.77 5.94
C PRO A 192 61.00 -16.85 5.72
N HIS A 193 61.76 -16.13 6.55
CA HIS A 193 63.19 -16.29 6.69
C HIS A 193 63.50 -17.64 7.37
N ARG A 194 64.21 -18.53 6.67
CA ARG A 194 64.81 -19.73 7.26
C ARG A 194 65.95 -19.33 8.20
N VAL A 195 65.74 -19.46 9.50
CA VAL A 195 66.84 -19.44 10.48
C VAL A 195 67.35 -20.87 10.64
N ARG A 196 68.59 -21.11 10.17
CA ARG A 196 69.36 -22.32 10.48
C ARG A 196 69.78 -22.27 11.95
N ALA A 197 69.17 -23.09 12.80
CA ALA A 197 69.75 -23.42 14.10
C ALA A 197 70.85 -24.47 13.90
N ARG A 198 72.10 -24.12 14.25
CA ARG A 198 73.24 -25.03 14.30
C ARG A 198 73.06 -25.97 15.51
N ARG A 199 73.25 -27.28 15.28
CA ARG A 199 73.41 -28.30 16.33
C ARG A 199 74.75 -28.08 17.07
N ARG A 200 74.71 -28.20 18.39
CA ARG A 200 75.76 -28.80 19.23
C ARG A 200 75.14 -30.11 19.72
N CYS A 201 75.77 -31.28 19.76
CA CYS A 201 77.18 -31.66 19.71
C CYS A 201 77.58 -32.38 18.42
#